data_AF-A0A502BS53-F1
#
_entry.id   AF-A0A502BS53-F1
#
_cell.length_a   1.000
_cell.length_b   1.000
_cell.length_c   1.000
_cell.angle_alpha   90.00
_cell.angle_beta   90.00
_cell.angle_gamma   90.00
#
_symmetry.space_group_name_H-M   'P 1'
#
loop_
_entity.id
_entity.type
_entity.pdbx_description
1 polymer ?
#
loop_
_entity_poly.entity_id
_entity_poly.type
_entity_poly.pdbx_seq_one_letter_code
_entity_poly.pdbx_strand_id
1 'polypeptide(L)'
;MSTTIWIILAAAIGTYLTRIGGHLILSRFERVHYRVEAALNAVPAAVLTAIVAAPASDHGWRELLVLVFCVLLSLRVSMMTMFFAGAALLIALRHFFPA
;
A
#
# COMPACT_ATOMS: atom_id res chain seq x y z
N MET A 1 6.49 -7.18 -25.06
CA MET A 1 7.31 -5.95 -24.97
C MET A 1 6.50 -4.70 -25.28
N SER A 2 5.84 -4.57 -26.44
CA SER A 2 4.98 -3.42 -26.75
C SER A 2 3.84 -3.21 -25.72
N THR A 3 3.11 -4.26 -25.34
CA THR A 3 1.98 -4.17 -24.39
C THR A 3 2.40 -3.63 -23.02
N THR A 4 3.56 -4.05 -22.50
CA THR A 4 4.09 -3.59 -21.21
C THR A 4 4.37 -2.08 -21.24
N ILE A 5 4.92 -1.56 -22.33
CA ILE A 5 5.18 -0.13 -22.50
C ILE A 5 3.86 0.66 -22.48
N TRP A 6 2.84 0.18 -23.19
CA TRP A 6 1.51 0.81 -23.18
C TRP A 6 0.84 0.75 -21.81
N ILE A 7 0.98 -0.35 -21.06
CA ILE A 7 0.48 -0.46 -19.68
C ILE A 7 1.18 0.55 -18.77
N ILE A 8 2.50 0.67 -18.85
CA ILE A 8 3.27 1.63 -18.05
C ILE A 8 2.84 3.06 -18.37
N LEU A 9 2.70 3.40 -19.66
CA LEU A 9 2.23 4.73 -20.08
C LEU A 9 0.81 5.00 -19.60
N ALA A 10 -0.12 4.04 -19.74
CA ALA A 10 -1.49 4.18 -19.26
C ALA A 10 -1.55 4.35 -17.74
N ALA A 11 -0.76 3.57 -16.98
CA ALA A 11 -0.67 3.69 -15.52
C ALA A 11 -0.07 5.03 -15.09
N ALA A 12 0.96 5.51 -15.80
CA ALA A 12 1.56 6.82 -15.55
C ALA A 12 0.54 7.95 -15.79
N ILE A 13 -0.17 7.91 -16.92
CA ILE A 13 -1.23 8.87 -17.24
C ILE A 13 -2.31 8.84 -16.16
N GLY A 14 -2.80 7.67 -15.77
CA GLY A 14 -3.79 7.52 -14.70
C GLY A 14 -3.32 8.09 -13.35
N THR A 15 -2.04 7.91 -13.03
CA THR A 15 -1.43 8.46 -11.79
C THR A 15 -1.42 9.99 -11.82
N TYR A 16 -1.01 10.60 -12.92
CA TYR A 16 -1.03 12.06 -13.04
C TYR A 16 -2.45 12.61 -13.07
N LEU A 17 -3.38 11.96 -13.77
CA LEU A 17 -4.77 12.37 -13.83
C LEU A 17 -5.44 12.34 -12.44
N THR A 18 -5.21 11.31 -11.64
CA THR A 18 -5.77 11.22 -10.28
C THR A 18 -5.17 12.28 -9.35
N ARG A 19 -3.86 12.56 -9.46
CA ARG A 19 -3.21 13.64 -8.70
C ARG A 19 -3.77 15.03 -9.09
N ILE A 20 -3.86 15.32 -10.38
CA ILE A 20 -4.39 16.60 -10.88
C ILE A 20 -5.87 16.73 -10.52
N GLY A 21 -6.66 15.66 -10.72
CA GLY A 21 -8.08 15.64 -10.40
C GLY A 21 -8.35 15.93 -8.93
N GLY A 22 -7.60 15.31 -8.01
CA GLY A 22 -7.70 15.61 -6.58
C GLY A 22 -7.41 17.08 -6.28
N HIS A 23 -6.33 17.63 -6.84
CA HIS A 23 -5.97 19.03 -6.62
C HIS A 23 -7.00 20.01 -7.22
N LEU A 24 -7.53 19.72 -8.41
CA LEU A 24 -8.55 20.52 -9.08
C LEU A 24 -9.88 20.49 -8.33
N ILE A 25 -10.28 19.34 -7.80
CA ILE A 25 -11.50 19.22 -6.99
C ILE A 25 -11.34 20.01 -5.70
N LEU A 26 -10.23 19.85 -4.98
CA LEU A 26 -9.99 20.60 -3.74
C LEU A 26 -9.85 22.11 -3.97
N SER A 27 -9.26 22.56 -5.09
CA SER A 27 -9.10 23.98 -5.40
C SER A 27 -10.42 24.69 -5.75
N ARG A 28 -11.50 23.95 -6.04
CA ARG A 28 -12.85 24.52 -6.19
C ARG A 28 -13.53 24.84 -4.87
N PHE A 29 -13.08 24.25 -3.76
CA PHE A 29 -13.63 24.54 -2.43
C PHE A 29 -12.83 25.67 -1.78
N GLU A 30 -13.43 26.86 -1.67
CA GLU A 30 -12.81 28.00 -0.97
C GLU A 30 -12.63 27.72 0.53
N ARG A 31 -13.52 26.90 1.11
CA ARG A 31 -13.39 26.32 2.45
C ARG A 31 -13.85 24.87 2.42
N VAL A 32 -13.02 23.96 2.92
CA VAL A 32 -13.38 22.54 3.03
C VAL A 32 -14.38 22.38 4.18
N HIS A 33 -15.54 21.80 3.90
CA HIS A 33 -16.55 21.55 4.93
C HIS A 33 -16.03 20.51 5.95
N TYR A 34 -16.30 20.70 7.24
CA TYR A 34 -15.81 19.86 8.34
C TYR A 34 -15.95 18.34 8.09
N ARG A 35 -17.07 17.91 7.48
CA ARG A 35 -17.30 16.50 7.14
C ARG A 35 -16.31 15.95 6.10
N VAL A 36 -15.93 16.77 5.10
CA VAL A 36 -15.00 16.38 4.04
C VAL A 36 -13.58 16.34 4.59
N GLU A 37 -13.21 17.32 5.40
CA GLU A 37 -11.91 17.33 6.08
C GLU A 37 -11.73 16.12 7.00
N ALA A 38 -12.75 15.80 7.81
CA ALA A 38 -12.74 14.61 8.66
C ALA A 38 -12.61 13.32 7.83
N ALA A 39 -13.32 13.21 6.69
CA ALA A 39 -13.20 12.08 5.79
C ALA A 39 -11.78 11.98 5.19
N LEU A 40 -11.22 13.09 4.69
CA LEU A 40 -9.86 13.15 4.13
C LEU A 40 -8.79 12.75 5.14
N ASN A 41 -8.92 13.18 6.40
CA ASN A 41 -8.02 12.77 7.48
C ASN A 41 -8.12 11.28 7.84
N ALA A 42 -9.26 10.64 7.57
CA ALA A 42 -9.46 9.20 7.78
C ALA A 42 -8.93 8.33 6.63
N VAL A 43 -8.78 8.89 5.42
CA VAL A 43 -8.36 8.13 4.22
C VAL A 43 -7.01 7.41 4.40
N PRO A 44 -5.92 8.05 4.89
CA PRO A 44 -4.64 7.37 5.00
C PRO A 44 -4.69 6.15 5.91
N ALA A 45 -5.39 6.25 7.04
CA ALA A 45 -5.56 5.14 7.96
C ALA A 45 -6.32 3.99 7.28
N ALA A 46 -7.44 4.29 6.61
CA ALA A 46 -8.23 3.28 5.91
C ALA A 46 -7.44 2.58 4.80
N VAL A 47 -6.65 3.32 4.01
CA VAL A 47 -5.82 2.76 2.93
C VAL A 47 -4.72 1.86 3.50
N LEU A 48 -4.02 2.29 4.53
CA LEU A 48 -2.98 1.46 5.18
C LEU A 48 -3.58 0.19 5.77
N THR A 49 -4.74 0.29 6.42
CA THR A 49 -5.44 -0.89 6.95
C THR A 49 -5.86 -1.83 5.83
N ALA A 50 -6.39 -1.33 4.70
CA ALA A 50 -6.77 -2.18 3.57
C ALA A 50 -5.58 -2.93 2.95
N ILE A 51 -4.43 -2.25 2.82
CA ILE A 51 -3.19 -2.86 2.29
C ILE A 51 -2.68 -3.99 3.20
N VAL A 52 -2.84 -3.86 4.52
CA VAL A 52 -2.39 -4.87 5.49
C VAL A 52 -3.43 -5.98 5.72
N ALA A 53 -4.71 -5.63 5.72
CA ALA A 53 -5.80 -6.56 6.01
C ALA A 53 -5.96 -7.62 4.93
N ALA A 54 -5.88 -7.25 3.64
CA ALA A 54 -6.04 -8.20 2.54
C ALA A 54 -5.02 -9.36 2.55
N PRO A 55 -3.69 -9.12 2.68
CA PRO A 55 -2.73 -10.21 2.82
C PRO A 55 -2.89 -10.99 4.13
N ALA A 56 -3.43 -10.38 5.19
CA ALA A 56 -3.70 -11.07 6.45
C ALA A 56 -4.91 -12.02 6.36
N SER A 57 -5.92 -11.74 5.53
CA SER A 57 -7.13 -12.56 5.38
C SER A 57 -6.99 -13.67 4.34
N ASP A 58 -6.45 -13.36 3.16
CA ASP A 58 -6.64 -14.22 1.98
C ASP A 58 -5.52 -15.23 1.76
N HIS A 59 -4.32 -14.99 2.31
CA HIS A 59 -3.12 -15.74 1.92
C HIS A 59 -2.67 -16.82 2.93
N GLY A 60 -3.32 -16.88 4.11
CA GLY A 60 -3.11 -17.90 5.12
C GLY A 60 -2.10 -17.52 6.21
N TRP A 61 -1.73 -18.49 7.05
CA TRP A 61 -0.93 -18.26 8.26
C TRP A 61 0.51 -17.77 7.98
N ARG A 62 1.05 -18.03 6.79
CA ARG A 62 2.42 -17.66 6.39
C ARG A 62 2.56 -16.15 6.24
N GLU A 63 1.67 -15.52 5.49
CA GLU A 63 1.64 -14.07 5.31
C GLU A 63 1.37 -13.35 6.63
N LEU A 64 0.53 -13.92 7.50
CA LEU A 64 0.29 -13.37 8.83
C LEU A 64 1.56 -13.36 9.69
N LEU A 65 2.35 -14.45 9.67
CA LEU A 65 3.66 -14.49 10.36
C LEU A 65 4.64 -13.45 9.81
N VAL A 66 4.70 -13.28 8.50
CA VAL A 66 5.56 -12.25 7.88
C VAL A 66 5.12 -10.85 8.30
N LEU A 67 3.80 -10.57 8.32
CA LEU A 67 3.27 -9.28 8.76
C LEU A 67 3.63 -8.99 10.21
N VAL A 68 3.44 -9.96 11.12
CA VAL A 68 3.83 -9.82 12.53
C VAL A 68 5.32 -9.57 12.66
N PHE A 69 6.15 -10.31 11.92
CA PHE A 69 7.59 -10.13 11.91
C PHE A 69 8.00 -8.72 11.42
N CYS A 70 7.41 -8.25 10.32
CA CYS A 70 7.64 -6.90 9.81
C CYS A 70 7.24 -5.81 10.81
N VAL A 71 6.11 -5.98 11.51
CA VAL A 71 5.67 -5.05 12.56
C VAL A 71 6.71 -4.98 13.69
N LEU A 72 7.15 -6.14 14.21
CA LEU A 72 8.17 -6.18 15.26
C LEU A 72 9.48 -5.54 14.82
N LEU A 73 9.91 -5.79 13.59
CA LEU A 73 11.17 -5.28 13.05
C LEU A 73 11.11 -3.77 12.77
N SER A 74 9.94 -3.25 12.39
CA SER A 74 9.72 -1.83 12.11
C SER A 74 9.97 -0.92 13.33
N LEU A 75 9.85 -1.47 14.54
CA LEU A 75 10.08 -0.73 15.79
C LEU A 75 11.57 -0.49 16.09
N ARG A 76 12.48 -1.19 15.42
CA ARG A 76 13.91 -1.19 15.76
C ARG A 76 14.84 -0.87 14.61
N VAL A 77 14.41 -1.03 13.36
CA VAL A 77 15.32 -1.03 12.20
C VAL A 77 14.81 -0.11 11.09
N SER A 78 15.73 0.35 10.22
CA SER A 78 15.43 1.18 9.06
C SER A 78 14.45 0.51 8.08
N MET A 79 13.69 1.33 7.34
CA MET A 79 12.67 0.86 6.39
C MET A 79 13.22 -0.09 5.33
N MET A 80 14.42 0.20 4.80
CA MET A 80 15.06 -0.66 3.80
C MET A 80 15.39 -2.03 4.37
N THR A 81 15.95 -2.09 5.58
CA THR A 81 16.29 -3.37 6.22
C THR A 81 15.04 -4.19 6.52
N MET A 82 13.96 -3.55 6.99
CA MET A 82 12.69 -4.22 7.24
C MET A 82 12.09 -4.79 5.95
N PHE A 83 12.14 -4.03 4.84
CA PHE A 83 11.68 -4.50 3.54
C PHE A 83 12.43 -5.75 3.08
N PHE A 84 13.77 -5.73 3.10
CA PHE A 84 14.57 -6.88 2.66
C PHE A 84 14.39 -8.10 3.57
N ALA A 85 14.31 -7.89 4.89
CA ALA A 85 14.12 -8.98 5.84
C ALA A 85 12.72 -9.63 5.70
N GLY A 86 11.67 -8.82 5.56
CA GLY A 86 10.31 -9.30 5.32
C GLY A 86 10.18 -10.05 3.99
N ALA A 87 10.77 -9.51 2.92
CA ALA A 87 10.79 -10.17 1.61
C ALA A 87 11.53 -11.51 1.66
N ALA A 88 12.72 -11.55 2.29
CA ALA A 88 13.49 -12.78 2.45
C ALA A 88 12.72 -13.84 3.24
N LEU A 89 12.07 -13.43 4.35
CA LEU A 89 11.25 -14.33 5.17
C LEU A 89 10.06 -14.88 4.37
N LEU A 90 9.34 -14.04 3.64
CA LEU A 90 8.18 -14.45 2.83
C LEU A 90 8.58 -15.42 1.71
N ILE A 91 9.69 -15.14 1.01
CA ILE A 91 10.23 -16.03 -0.01
C ILE A 91 10.64 -17.36 0.60
N ALA A 92 11.32 -17.36 1.74
CA ALA A 92 11.73 -18.58 2.43
C ALA A 92 10.50 -19.41 2.85
N LEU A 93 9.50 -18.81 3.49
CA LEU A 93 8.26 -19.50 3.87
C LEU A 93 7.52 -20.10 2.68
N ARG A 94 7.42 -19.37 1.56
CA ARG A 94 6.79 -19.89 0.33
C ARG A 94 7.61 -21.01 -0.31
N HIS A 95 8.94 -20.95 -0.23
CA HIS A 95 9.82 -21.97 -0.81
C HIS A 95 9.81 -23.27 -0.01
N PHE A 96 9.88 -23.19 1.33
CA PHE A 96 9.89 -24.37 2.21
C PHE A 96 8.50 -24.96 2.46
N PHE A 97 7.44 -24.13 2.40
CA PHE A 97 6.06 -24.57 2.57
C PHE A 97 5.19 -24.16 1.37
N PRO A 98 5.37 -24.82 0.20
CA PRO A 98 4.53 -24.64 -0.97
C PRO A 98 3.20 -25.37 -0.75
N ALA A 99 2.22 -24.67 -0.19
CA ALA A 99 0.83 -25.10 -0.04
C ALA A 99 -0.09 -24.08 -0.68
#